data_AF-A0A376TYL2-F1
#
_entry.id   AF-A0A376TYL2-F1
#
_cell.length_a   1.000
_cell.length_b   1.000
_cell.length_c   1.000
_cell.angle_alpha   90.00
_cell.angle_beta   90.00
_cell.angle_gamma   90.00
#
_symmetry.space_group_name_H-M   'P 1'
#
loop_
_entity.id
_entity.type
_entity.pdbx_description
1 polymer ?
#
loop_
_entity_poly.entity_id
_entity_poly.type
_entity_poly.pdbx_seq_one_letter_code
_entity_poly.pdbx_strand_id
1 'polypeptide(L)'
;MKNVLGLTLPQTLEQYDVMLTQDDAVKNMFRAGPAGIRTTQAFSQDCRWDSLDDDRANGCIRSLEHAYSKDGGLAVLYGNFAENGCIVKTAGVDDSILKFTGPAKVYESQDDAVEAILGGKVVAGDVVVIRYEGPKGGPGMQEMLYPTSFPEINGSR
;
A
#
# COMPACT_ATOMS: atom_id res chain seq x y z
N MET A 1 19.30 8.22 21.37
CA MET A 1 19.67 7.03 20.57
C MET A 1 20.40 7.52 19.33
N LYS A 2 21.48 6.84 18.91
CA LYS A 2 22.22 7.15 17.69
C LYS A 2 21.94 6.08 16.64
N ASN A 3 21.88 6.45 15.37
CA ASN A 3 21.79 5.50 14.27
C ASN A 3 23.16 4.85 13.98
N VAL A 4 23.22 4.00 12.96
CA VAL A 4 24.44 3.32 12.46
C VAL A 4 25.57 4.29 12.10
N LEU A 5 25.26 5.53 11.73
CA LEU A 5 26.25 6.57 11.43
C LEU A 5 26.75 7.31 12.69
N GLY A 6 26.29 6.92 13.88
CA GLY A 6 26.62 7.59 15.13
C GLY A 6 25.92 8.95 15.32
N LEU A 7 24.95 9.27 14.46
CA LEU A 7 24.19 10.51 14.48
C LEU A 7 22.90 10.36 15.29
N THR A 8 22.50 11.42 15.97
CA THR A 8 21.14 11.54 16.53
C THR A 8 20.12 11.82 15.42
N LEU A 9 18.82 11.66 15.69
CA LEU A 9 17.79 11.97 14.71
C LEU A 9 17.85 13.43 14.21
N PRO A 10 17.95 14.46 15.08
CA PRO A 10 18.08 15.85 14.62
C PRO A 10 19.30 16.08 13.71
N GLN A 11 20.47 15.54 14.09
CA GLN A 11 21.68 15.64 13.27
C GLN A 11 21.53 14.92 11.92
N THR A 12 20.81 13.79 11.91
CA THR A 12 20.54 13.06 10.67
C THR A 12 19.64 13.88 9.74
N LEU A 13 18.60 14.51 10.28
CA LEU A 13 17.69 15.36 9.51
C LEU A 13 18.41 16.60 8.97
N GLU A 14 19.20 17.28 9.79
CA GLU A 14 19.99 18.45 9.35
C GLU A 14 20.92 18.10 8.18
N GLN A 15 21.54 16.91 8.21
CA GLN A 15 22.48 16.49 7.18
C GLN A 15 21.81 15.92 5.92
N TYR A 16 20.75 15.11 6.07
CA TYR A 16 20.22 14.27 4.98
C TYR A 16 18.77 14.58 4.58
N ASP A 17 18.03 15.42 5.31
CA ASP A 17 16.72 15.86 4.85
C ASP A 17 16.89 16.77 3.63
N VAL A 18 16.28 16.38 2.51
CA VAL A 18 16.31 17.12 1.25
C VAL A 18 15.77 18.55 1.36
N MET A 19 14.94 18.83 2.37
CA MET A 19 14.39 20.15 2.66
C MET A 19 15.35 21.04 3.45
N LEU A 20 16.27 20.46 4.23
CA LEU A 20 17.12 21.20 5.18
C LEU A 20 18.58 21.29 4.70
N THR A 21 19.08 20.21 4.11
CA THR A 21 20.48 20.07 3.76
C THR A 21 20.92 21.13 2.74
N GLN A 22 22.11 21.68 2.97
CA GLN A 22 22.78 22.57 2.03
C GLN A 22 23.91 21.86 1.26
N ASP A 23 24.10 20.56 1.49
CA ASP A 23 25.12 19.77 0.82
C ASP A 23 24.63 19.30 -0.56
N ASP A 24 25.27 19.83 -1.61
CA ASP A 24 24.93 19.48 -3.00
C ASP A 24 25.23 18.01 -3.34
N ALA A 25 26.19 17.37 -2.66
CA ALA A 25 26.46 15.95 -2.86
C ALA A 25 25.28 15.09 -2.33
N VAL A 26 24.70 15.49 -1.20
CA VAL A 26 23.50 14.85 -0.64
C VAL A 26 22.30 15.07 -1.57
N LYS A 27 22.10 16.29 -2.05
CA LYS A 27 21.02 16.59 -3.02
C LYS A 27 21.19 15.76 -4.30
N ASN A 28 22.39 15.67 -4.85
CA ASN A 28 22.68 14.86 -6.04
C ASN A 28 22.44 13.36 -5.80
N MET A 29 22.78 12.86 -4.60
CA MET A 29 22.51 11.48 -4.20
C MET A 29 21.00 11.17 -4.23
N PHE A 30 20.17 12.04 -3.65
CA PHE A 30 18.71 11.83 -3.60
C PHE A 30 17.99 12.07 -4.94
N ARG A 31 18.66 12.66 -5.94
CA ARG A 31 18.15 12.73 -7.32
C ARG A 31 18.34 11.42 -8.09
N ALA A 32 18.90 10.36 -7.49
CA ALA A 32 19.03 9.06 -8.12
C ALA A 32 17.71 8.61 -8.76
N GLY A 33 17.74 8.40 -10.08
CA GLY A 33 16.57 8.07 -10.88
C GLY A 33 16.80 6.79 -11.69
N PRO A 34 15.74 6.02 -11.99
CA PRO A 34 15.86 4.88 -12.88
C PRO A 34 16.19 5.36 -14.29
N ALA A 35 17.14 4.70 -14.94
CA ALA A 35 17.50 5.02 -16.33
C ALA A 35 16.43 4.56 -17.34
N GLY A 36 15.66 3.51 -17.01
CA GLY A 36 14.77 2.83 -17.96
C GLY A 36 15.49 2.11 -19.11
N ILE A 37 16.83 2.05 -19.08
CA ILE A 37 17.68 1.45 -20.12
C ILE A 37 18.20 0.11 -19.63
N ARG A 38 18.19 -0.91 -20.50
CA ARG A 38 18.79 -2.22 -20.21
C ARG A 38 20.32 -2.08 -20.09
N THR A 39 20.88 -2.50 -18.97
CA THR A 39 22.34 -2.50 -18.74
C THR A 39 22.85 -3.93 -18.50
N THR A 40 23.95 -4.32 -19.14
CA THR A 40 24.64 -5.60 -18.89
C THR A 40 25.94 -5.44 -18.10
N GLN A 41 26.35 -4.20 -17.83
CA GLN A 41 27.54 -3.87 -17.05
C GLN A 41 27.12 -3.36 -15.67
N ALA A 42 27.68 -3.94 -14.62
CA ALA A 42 27.42 -3.50 -13.25
C ALA A 42 27.86 -2.05 -13.04
N PHE A 43 27.13 -1.30 -12.19
CA PHE A 43 27.41 0.09 -11.81
C PHE A 43 27.45 1.09 -12.99
N SER A 44 26.83 0.78 -14.13
CA SER A 44 26.80 1.64 -15.32
C SER A 44 25.66 2.65 -15.35
N GLN A 45 24.83 2.73 -14.30
CA GLN A 45 23.72 3.68 -14.21
C GLN A 45 24.10 4.88 -13.36
N ASP A 46 24.02 6.07 -13.96
CA ASP A 46 24.25 7.36 -13.31
C ASP A 46 23.08 8.33 -13.49
N CYS A 47 21.93 7.85 -13.98
CA CYS A 47 20.76 8.69 -14.23
C CYS A 47 20.27 9.40 -12.97
N ARG A 48 19.91 10.67 -13.13
CA ARG A 48 19.39 11.54 -12.08
C ARG A 48 18.17 12.27 -12.61
N TRP A 49 17.21 12.51 -11.73
CA TRP A 49 16.12 13.45 -11.97
C TRP A 49 16.64 14.89 -11.96
N ASP A 50 15.97 15.77 -12.70
CA ASP A 50 16.35 17.18 -12.79
C ASP A 50 16.19 17.91 -11.43
N SER A 51 15.17 17.53 -10.66
CA SER A 51 14.83 18.11 -9.35
C SER A 51 14.54 17.04 -8.30
N LEU A 52 14.49 17.45 -7.04
CA LEU A 52 14.05 16.63 -5.91
C LEU A 52 12.54 16.78 -5.70
N ASP A 53 11.92 15.82 -5.00
CA ASP A 53 10.54 15.95 -4.49
C ASP A 53 10.53 16.79 -3.19
N ASP A 54 10.52 18.11 -3.35
CA ASP A 54 10.48 19.10 -2.27
C ASP A 54 9.12 19.79 -2.09
N ASP A 55 8.13 19.48 -2.93
CA ASP A 55 6.75 19.96 -2.78
C ASP A 55 6.01 19.16 -1.69
N ARG A 56 5.95 19.72 -0.48
CA ARG A 56 5.26 19.09 0.66
C ARG A 56 3.73 19.26 0.64
N ALA A 57 3.17 19.89 -0.38
CA ALA A 57 1.72 20.02 -0.58
C ALA A 57 1.20 19.06 -1.66
N ASN A 58 1.84 19.04 -2.84
CA ASN A 58 1.37 18.25 -3.98
C ASN A 58 2.32 17.12 -4.41
N GLY A 59 3.54 17.09 -3.87
CA GLY A 59 4.54 16.07 -4.16
C GLY A 59 4.18 14.68 -3.64
N CYS A 60 5.13 13.76 -3.81
CA CYS A 60 4.97 12.35 -3.42
C CYS A 60 4.94 12.20 -1.90
N ILE A 61 5.85 12.89 -1.20
CA ILE A 61 5.86 12.97 0.26
C ILE A 61 5.27 14.30 0.70
N ARG A 62 4.14 14.25 1.41
CA ARG A 62 3.40 15.43 1.88
C ARG A 62 3.62 15.70 3.35
N SER A 63 3.51 16.97 3.74
CA SER A 63 3.45 17.39 5.15
C SER A 63 2.15 16.92 5.81
N LEU A 64 2.13 16.95 7.14
CA LEU A 64 0.93 16.62 7.93
C LEU A 64 -0.28 17.50 7.61
N GLU A 65 -0.05 18.78 7.28
CA GLU A 65 -1.11 19.72 6.91
C GLU A 65 -1.80 19.33 5.60
N HIS A 66 -1.04 18.79 4.65
CA HIS A 66 -1.50 18.40 3.31
C HIS A 66 -1.67 16.88 3.15
N ALA A 67 -1.67 16.13 4.25
CA ALA A 67 -1.88 14.69 4.23
C ALA A 67 -3.28 14.34 3.70
N TYR A 68 -3.38 13.28 2.90
CA TYR A 68 -4.67 12.77 2.40
C TYR A 68 -5.61 12.37 3.55
N SER A 69 -5.05 11.75 4.58
CA SER A 69 -5.71 11.50 5.85
C SER A 69 -4.70 11.70 6.97
N LYS A 70 -5.18 12.21 8.12
CA LYS A 70 -4.37 12.33 9.34
C LYS A 70 -4.35 11.02 10.13
N ASP A 71 -5.28 10.12 9.83
CA ASP A 71 -5.32 8.79 10.40
C ASP A 71 -4.47 7.82 9.58
N GLY A 72 -3.90 6.81 10.25
CA GLY A 72 -3.13 5.77 9.58
C GLY A 72 -3.95 5.01 8.55
N GLY A 73 -3.32 4.59 7.44
CA GLY A 73 -4.00 3.90 6.34
C GLY A 73 -4.41 2.45 6.63
N LEU A 74 -4.25 1.96 7.88
CA LEU A 74 -4.64 0.63 8.33
C LEU A 74 -5.48 0.76 9.61
N ALA A 75 -6.50 -0.08 9.74
CA ALA A 75 -7.24 -0.26 10.98
C ALA A 75 -7.30 -1.75 11.37
N VAL A 76 -7.39 -1.99 12.67
CA VAL A 76 -7.63 -3.33 13.25
C VAL A 76 -9.12 -3.42 13.60
N LEU A 77 -9.82 -4.41 13.05
CA LEU A 77 -11.23 -4.66 13.35
C LEU A 77 -11.37 -5.88 14.26
N TYR A 78 -12.33 -5.81 15.18
CA TYR A 78 -12.67 -6.89 16.10
C TYR A 78 -14.17 -7.20 16.00
N GLY A 79 -14.54 -8.42 16.35
CA GLY A 79 -15.93 -8.86 16.39
C GLY A 79 -16.04 -10.38 16.41
N ASN A 80 -17.28 -10.87 16.31
CA ASN A 80 -17.57 -12.31 16.30
C ASN A 80 -16.87 -13.10 15.17
N PHE A 81 -16.58 -12.48 14.02
CA PHE A 81 -15.82 -13.13 12.94
C PHE A 81 -14.29 -13.01 13.08
N ALA A 82 -13.82 -12.07 13.89
CA ALA A 82 -12.41 -11.73 14.04
C ALA A 82 -12.08 -11.48 15.51
N GLU A 83 -12.25 -12.51 16.34
CA GLU A 83 -12.05 -12.41 17.80
C GLU A 83 -10.63 -11.98 18.16
N ASN A 84 -9.65 -12.42 17.38
CA ASN A 84 -8.23 -12.06 17.53
C ASN A 84 -7.80 -10.88 16.64
N GLY A 85 -8.76 -10.22 16.00
CA GLY A 85 -8.54 -9.09 15.11
C GLY A 85 -8.34 -9.47 13.65
N CYS A 86 -8.69 -8.56 12.75
CA CYS A 86 -8.31 -8.57 11.34
C CYS A 86 -7.87 -7.17 10.90
N ILE A 87 -7.22 -7.07 9.74
CA ILE A 87 -6.67 -5.81 9.22
C ILE A 87 -7.46 -5.36 8.00
N VAL A 88 -7.78 -4.07 7.93
CA VAL A 88 -8.30 -3.40 6.74
C VAL A 88 -7.43 -2.21 6.40
N LYS A 89 -7.22 -1.96 5.10
CA LYS A 89 -6.54 -0.77 4.60
C LYS A 89 -7.55 0.35 4.36
N THR A 90 -7.81 1.14 5.41
CA THR A 90 -8.76 2.28 5.37
C THR A 90 -8.43 3.29 4.27
N ALA A 91 -7.15 3.48 3.94
CA ALA A 91 -6.74 4.40 2.87
C ALA A 91 -7.24 4.02 1.47
N GLY A 92 -7.68 2.77 1.26
CA GLY A 92 -8.25 2.31 -0.01
C GLY A 92 -9.77 2.13 0.01
N VAL A 93 -10.44 2.53 1.09
CA VAL A 93 -11.89 2.33 1.29
C VAL A 93 -12.59 3.67 1.17
N ASP A 94 -13.64 3.74 0.36
CA ASP A 94 -14.46 4.94 0.24
C ASP A 94 -15.25 5.20 1.53
N ASP A 95 -15.39 6.47 1.93
CA ASP A 95 -16.06 6.88 3.16
C ASP A 95 -17.50 6.35 3.25
N SER A 96 -18.18 6.18 2.11
CA SER A 96 -19.56 5.67 2.05
C SER A 96 -19.69 4.21 2.46
N ILE A 97 -18.60 3.43 2.43
CA ILE A 97 -18.60 1.99 2.74
C ILE A 97 -17.81 1.64 4.00
N LEU A 98 -17.45 2.63 4.84
CA LEU A 98 -16.88 2.38 6.18
C LEU A 98 -17.83 1.56 7.08
N LYS A 99 -19.13 1.57 6.77
CA LYS A 99 -20.13 0.66 7.32
C LYS A 99 -20.78 -0.08 6.16
N PHE A 100 -20.58 -1.39 6.10
CA PHE A 100 -21.13 -2.22 5.05
C PHE A 100 -21.93 -3.38 5.64
N THR A 101 -23.05 -3.72 5.02
CA THR A 101 -23.89 -4.86 5.43
C THR A 101 -24.54 -5.44 4.19
N GLY A 102 -24.49 -6.77 4.08
CA GLY A 102 -24.99 -7.48 2.91
C GLY A 102 -25.10 -8.98 3.18
N PRO A 103 -25.78 -9.72 2.28
CA PRO A 103 -25.84 -11.17 2.35
C PRO A 103 -24.45 -11.78 2.12
N ALA A 104 -24.08 -12.77 2.93
CA ALA A 104 -22.80 -13.44 2.82
C ALA A 104 -22.78 -14.44 1.64
N LYS A 105 -21.78 -14.32 0.77
CA LYS A 105 -21.43 -15.29 -0.28
C LYS A 105 -20.14 -15.98 0.14
N VAL A 106 -20.26 -17.21 0.63
CA VAL A 106 -19.14 -17.96 1.21
C VAL A 106 -18.52 -18.88 0.17
N TYR A 107 -17.20 -18.83 0.06
CA TYR A 107 -16.37 -19.64 -0.83
C TYR A 107 -15.24 -20.29 -0.03
N GLU A 108 -14.83 -21.48 -0.45
CA GLU A 108 -13.85 -22.29 0.29
C GLU A 108 -12.43 -22.21 -0.29
N SER A 109 -12.26 -21.45 -1.38
CA SER A 109 -10.97 -21.14 -2.00
C SER A 109 -11.04 -19.80 -2.74
N GLN A 110 -9.87 -19.22 -3.03
CA GLN A 110 -9.75 -18.08 -3.92
C GLN A 110 -10.31 -18.39 -5.32
N ASP A 111 -10.03 -19.57 -5.84
CA ASP A 111 -10.44 -19.97 -7.20
C ASP A 111 -11.98 -20.05 -7.30
N ASP A 112 -12.65 -20.64 -6.30
CA ASP A 112 -14.11 -20.69 -6.21
C ASP A 112 -14.74 -19.29 -6.21
N ALA A 113 -14.13 -18.36 -5.47
CA ALA A 113 -14.58 -16.99 -5.40
C ALA A 113 -14.38 -16.26 -6.73
N VAL A 114 -13.23 -16.44 -7.38
CA VAL A 114 -12.94 -15.87 -8.70
C VAL A 114 -13.93 -16.37 -9.74
N GLU A 115 -14.18 -17.68 -9.82
CA GLU A 115 -15.16 -18.26 -10.74
C GLU A 115 -16.56 -17.69 -10.49
N ALA A 116 -16.94 -17.49 -9.23
CA ALA A 116 -18.24 -16.93 -8.88
C ALA A 116 -18.36 -15.44 -9.25
N ILE A 117 -17.31 -14.65 -9.05
CA ILE A 117 -17.27 -13.24 -9.44
C ILE A 117 -17.35 -13.11 -10.96
N LEU A 118 -16.51 -13.84 -11.70
CA LEU A 118 -16.49 -13.82 -13.16
C LEU A 118 -17.77 -14.40 -13.77
N GLY A 119 -18.39 -15.37 -13.09
CA GLY A 119 -19.66 -15.97 -13.46
C GLY A 119 -20.90 -15.16 -13.06
N GLY A 120 -20.74 -13.96 -12.48
CA GLY A 120 -21.84 -13.07 -12.10
C GLY A 120 -22.70 -13.56 -10.92
N LYS A 121 -22.19 -14.48 -10.10
CA LYS A 121 -22.87 -14.98 -8.89
C LYS A 121 -22.71 -14.03 -7.69
N VAL A 122 -21.69 -13.18 -7.74
CA VAL A 122 -21.45 -12.08 -6.81
C VAL A 122 -21.96 -10.79 -7.45
N VAL A 123 -22.80 -10.05 -6.73
CA VAL A 123 -23.37 -8.78 -7.20
C VAL A 123 -23.13 -7.66 -6.18
N ALA A 124 -23.37 -6.41 -6.60
CA ALA A 124 -23.24 -5.26 -5.71
C ALA A 124 -24.10 -5.44 -4.44
N GLY A 125 -23.50 -5.17 -3.29
CA GLY A 125 -24.13 -5.37 -1.98
C GLY A 125 -23.87 -6.72 -1.33
N ASP A 126 -23.28 -7.71 -2.02
CA ASP A 126 -22.86 -8.97 -1.40
C ASP A 126 -21.63 -8.79 -0.49
N VAL A 127 -21.56 -9.58 0.59
CA VAL A 127 -20.34 -9.75 1.41
C VAL A 127 -19.66 -11.05 0.97
N VAL A 128 -18.57 -10.95 0.22
CA VAL A 128 -17.77 -12.12 -0.18
C VAL A 128 -16.89 -12.58 0.97
N VAL A 129 -17.05 -13.84 1.38
CA VAL A 129 -16.26 -14.46 2.46
C VAL A 129 -15.49 -15.64 1.87
N ILE A 130 -14.16 -15.55 1.85
CA ILE A 130 -13.28 -16.62 1.37
C ILE A 130 -12.62 -17.25 2.59
N ARG A 131 -12.78 -18.56 2.74
CA ARG A 131 -12.24 -19.33 3.87
C ARG A 131 -11.12 -20.25 3.44
N TYR A 132 -10.45 -20.83 4.42
CA TYR A 132 -9.35 -21.75 4.24
C TYR A 132 -8.12 -21.19 3.49
N GLU A 133 -7.97 -19.88 3.35
CA GLU A 133 -6.77 -19.25 2.74
C GLU A 133 -5.72 -18.76 3.76
N GLY A 134 -5.92 -19.08 5.05
CA GLY A 134 -4.98 -18.71 6.12
C GLY A 134 -3.67 -19.51 6.09
N PRO A 135 -2.70 -19.20 6.97
CA PRO A 135 -1.36 -19.82 6.98
C PRO A 135 -1.34 -21.35 6.97
N LYS A 136 -2.35 -21.98 7.59
CA LYS A 136 -2.51 -23.45 7.64
C LYS A 136 -3.54 -23.98 6.64
N GLY A 137 -4.57 -23.20 6.33
CA GLY A 137 -5.65 -23.64 5.44
C GLY A 137 -5.21 -23.69 3.99
N GLY A 138 -4.58 -22.60 3.52
CA GLY A 138 -4.17 -22.40 2.12
C GLY A 138 -2.77 -22.94 1.82
N PRO A 139 -2.07 -23.47 2.83
CA PRO A 139 -0.69 -23.15 3.20
C PRO A 139 -0.11 -21.78 2.80
N GLY A 140 0.62 -21.15 3.72
CA GLY A 140 1.49 -20.00 3.40
C GLY A 140 0.80 -18.65 3.31
N MET A 141 -0.53 -18.59 3.48
CA MET A 141 -1.33 -17.35 3.45
C MET A 141 -1.12 -16.60 2.13
N GLN A 142 -1.67 -17.14 1.05
CA GLN A 142 -1.52 -16.58 -0.28
C GLN A 142 -2.06 -15.13 -0.34
N GLU A 143 -1.38 -14.28 -1.10
CA GLU A 143 -1.88 -12.94 -1.43
C GLU A 143 -3.08 -13.04 -2.39
N MET A 144 -4.20 -12.41 -2.02
CA MET A 144 -5.47 -12.51 -2.75
C MET A 144 -5.76 -11.25 -3.59
N LEU A 145 -4.94 -10.98 -4.62
CA LEU A 145 -5.15 -9.84 -5.52
C LEU A 145 -6.29 -10.06 -6.54
N TYR A 146 -6.51 -11.30 -6.98
CA TYR A 146 -7.47 -11.59 -8.05
C TYR A 146 -8.94 -11.32 -7.65
N PRO A 147 -9.43 -11.81 -6.49
CA PRO A 147 -10.82 -11.55 -6.08
C PRO A 147 -11.13 -10.07 -5.83
N THR A 148 -10.11 -9.26 -5.52
CA THR A 148 -10.27 -7.82 -5.28
C THR A 148 -10.23 -6.99 -6.56
N SER A 149 -9.54 -7.46 -7.60
CA SER A 149 -9.39 -6.73 -8.87
C SER A 149 -10.55 -6.94 -9.84
N PHE A 150 -11.15 -8.13 -9.89
CA PHE A 150 -12.21 -8.44 -10.86
C PHE A 150 -13.53 -7.66 -10.69
N PRO A 151 -14.01 -7.37 -9.47
CA PRO A 151 -15.20 -6.52 -9.29
C PRO A 151 -15.05 -5.12 -9.90
N GLU A 152 -13.82 -4.57 -9.90
CA GLU A 152 -13.53 -3.26 -10.51
C GLU A 152 -13.57 -3.31 -12.04
N ILE A 153 -13.14 -4.44 -12.63
CA ILE A 153 -13.11 -4.64 -14.10
C ILE A 153 -14.53 -4.83 -14.66
N ASN A 154 -15.43 -5.45 -13.90
CA ASN A 154 -16.81 -5.73 -14.33
C ASN A 154 -17.79 -4.56 -14.11
N GLY A 155 -17.32 -3.39 -13.67
CA GLY A 155 -18.14 -2.17 -13.55
C GLY A 155 -19.13 -2.14 -12.38
N SER A 156 -19.02 -3.06 -11.44
CA SER A 156 -19.77 -3.08 -10.19
C SER A 156 -19.08 -2.18 -9.15
N ARG A 157 -19.38 -0.89 -9.18
CA ARG A 157 -19.24 0.01 -8.02
C ARG A 157 -20.59 0.18 -7.36
#